data_AF-A0A1Y3QQB9-F1
#
_entry.id   AF-A0A1Y3QQB9-F1
#
_cell.length_a   1.000
_cell.length_b   1.000
_cell.length_c   1.000
_cell.angle_alpha   90.00
_cell.angle_beta   90.00
_cell.angle_gamma   90.00
#
_symmetry.space_group_name_H-M   'P 1'
#
loop_
_entity.id
_entity.type
_entity.pdbx_description
1 polymer ?
#
loop_
_entity_poly.entity_id
_entity_poly.type
_entity_poly.pdbx_seq_one_letter_code
_entity_poly.pdbx_strand_id
1 'polypeptide(L)'
;MERQLAAKAAELAAAIKETQVYKDWAKAREELEAHHAAQVMLRSLQALQLELMRKARAGESISQAEEEQLQRTFETVAFNPYVRAVLETDMALGQLLAQVYQAVLMELGVEDAEAVFPTAGKTAAPAPGPGWAPAQGPGPQAAPDPEPPRKSRLWVPGQP
;
A
#
# COMPACT_ATOMS: atom_id res chain seq x y z
N MET A 1 11.36 -22.72 -23.00
CA MET A 1 12.51 -21.85 -22.67
C MET A 1 13.77 -22.56 -23.14
N GLU A 2 14.68 -21.86 -23.82
CA GLU A 2 15.96 -22.44 -24.24
C GLU A 2 16.80 -22.84 -23.01
N ARG A 3 17.55 -23.95 -23.10
CA ARG A 3 18.29 -24.52 -21.96
C ARG A 3 19.32 -23.55 -21.36
N GLN A 4 20.00 -22.78 -22.20
CA GLN A 4 21.00 -21.81 -21.76
C GLN A 4 20.37 -20.64 -21.00
N LEU A 5 19.22 -20.15 -21.47
CA LEU A 5 18.48 -19.09 -20.79
C LEU A 5 17.97 -19.54 -19.42
N ALA A 6 17.50 -20.79 -19.30
CA ALA A 6 17.12 -21.36 -18.01
C ALA A 6 18.29 -21.45 -17.02
N ALA A 7 19.50 -21.79 -17.50
CA ALA A 7 20.70 -21.80 -16.66
C ALA A 7 21.04 -20.39 -16.14
N LYS A 8 20.94 -19.37 -16.99
CA LYS A 8 21.17 -17.96 -16.59
C LYS A 8 20.13 -17.46 -15.60
N ALA A 9 18.87 -17.84 -15.76
CA ALA A 9 17.83 -17.53 -14.78
C ALA A 9 18.13 -18.20 -13.41
N ALA A 10 18.65 -19.43 -13.39
CA ALA A 10 19.04 -20.10 -12.16
C ALA A 10 20.25 -19.42 -11.47
N GLU A 11 21.25 -19.00 -12.25
CA GLU A 11 22.40 -18.22 -11.75
C GLU A 11 21.93 -16.90 -11.11
N LEU A 12 21.05 -16.16 -11.78
CA LEU A 12 20.46 -14.93 -11.26
C LEU A 12 19.67 -15.16 -9.98
N ALA A 13 18.85 -16.21 -9.94
CA ALA A 13 18.11 -16.57 -8.74
C ALA A 13 19.05 -16.91 -7.56
N ALA A 14 20.17 -17.60 -7.82
CA ALA A 14 21.18 -17.87 -6.80
C ALA A 14 21.81 -16.58 -6.26
N ALA A 15 22.12 -15.62 -7.14
CA ALA A 15 22.63 -14.31 -6.72
C ALA A 15 21.61 -13.52 -5.88
N ILE A 16 20.33 -13.53 -6.27
CA ILE A 16 19.25 -12.89 -5.50
C ILE A 16 19.14 -13.50 -4.10
N LYS A 17 19.28 -14.82 -3.96
CA LYS A 17 19.22 -15.51 -2.66
C LYS A 17 20.32 -15.07 -1.69
N GLU A 18 21.45 -14.60 -2.21
CA GLU A 18 22.53 -14.10 -1.37
C GLU A 18 22.32 -12.68 -0.85
N THR A 19 21.35 -11.96 -1.41
CA THR A 19 21.02 -10.61 -0.95
C THR A 19 20.38 -10.62 0.43
N GLN A 20 20.64 -9.55 1.21
CA GLN A 20 20.00 -9.39 2.51
C GLN A 20 18.47 -9.31 2.40
N VAL A 21 17.96 -8.66 1.34
CA VAL A 21 16.52 -8.55 1.05
C VAL A 21 15.85 -9.92 0.98
N TYR A 22 16.45 -10.88 0.27
CA TYR A 22 15.89 -12.24 0.20
C TYR A 22 15.98 -12.97 1.55
N LYS A 23 17.12 -12.81 2.26
CA LYS A 23 17.34 -13.45 3.57
C LYS A 23 16.33 -12.96 4.61
N ASP A 24 16.07 -11.66 4.64
CA ASP A 24 15.07 -11.04 5.53
C ASP A 24 13.65 -11.50 5.18
N TRP A 25 13.32 -11.54 3.89
CA TRP A 25 12.04 -12.07 3.41
C TRP A 25 11.82 -13.53 3.80
N ALA A 26 12.83 -14.38 3.61
CA ALA A 26 12.75 -15.79 3.95
C ALA A 26 12.55 -15.98 5.46
N LYS A 27 13.29 -15.22 6.27
CA LYS A 27 13.17 -15.22 7.73
C LYS A 27 11.80 -14.75 8.20
N ALA A 28 11.27 -13.66 7.65
CA ALA A 28 9.95 -13.16 8.02
C ALA A 28 8.84 -14.20 7.76
N ARG A 29 8.96 -14.98 6.67
CA ARG A 29 8.05 -16.09 6.39
C ARG A 29 8.20 -17.25 7.35
N GLU A 30 9.42 -17.65 7.68
CA GLU A 30 9.68 -18.68 8.68
C GLU A 30 9.09 -18.29 10.05
N GLU A 31 9.29 -17.04 10.47
CA GLU A 31 8.72 -16.51 11.71
C GLU A 31 7.18 -16.48 11.65
N LEU A 32 6.57 -16.11 10.51
CA LEU A 32 5.11 -16.17 10.35
C LEU A 32 4.57 -17.60 10.49
N GLU A 33 5.26 -18.60 9.94
CA GLU A 33 4.83 -20.00 9.99
C GLU A 33 4.71 -20.51 11.44
N ALA A 34 5.52 -20.00 12.37
CA ALA A 34 5.39 -20.33 13.79
C ALA A 34 4.16 -19.71 14.48
N HIS A 35 3.44 -18.77 13.83
CA HIS A 35 2.39 -17.96 14.43
C HIS A 35 1.04 -18.10 13.72
N HIS A 36 0.26 -19.12 14.10
CA HIS A 36 -1.00 -19.45 13.43
C HIS A 36 -1.99 -18.27 13.29
N ALA A 37 -2.17 -17.46 14.35
CA ALA A 37 -3.04 -16.29 14.29
C ALA A 37 -2.58 -15.25 13.26
N ALA A 38 -1.26 -15.04 13.15
CA ALA A 38 -0.68 -14.12 12.16
C ALA A 38 -0.89 -14.64 10.73
N GLN A 39 -0.78 -15.96 10.51
CA GLN A 39 -1.07 -16.54 9.21
C GLN A 39 -2.54 -16.35 8.80
N VAL A 40 -3.47 -16.53 9.74
CA VAL A 40 -4.91 -16.31 9.48
C VAL A 40 -5.16 -14.86 9.10
N MET A 41 -4.56 -13.91 9.83
CA MET A 41 -4.62 -12.47 9.53
C MET A 41 -4.10 -12.16 8.11
N LEU A 42 -2.90 -12.66 7.76
CA LEU A 42 -2.33 -12.42 6.43
C LEU A 42 -3.19 -13.03 5.31
N ARG A 43 -3.67 -14.27 5.48
CA ARG A 43 -4.56 -14.92 4.50
C ARG A 43 -5.85 -14.14 4.29
N SER A 44 -6.44 -13.59 5.36
CA SER A 44 -7.64 -12.75 5.26
C SER A 44 -7.38 -11.50 4.44
N LEU A 45 -6.26 -10.81 4.66
CA LEU A 45 -5.88 -9.64 3.88
C LEU A 45 -5.67 -10.00 2.39
N GLN A 46 -4.93 -11.07 2.11
CA GLN A 46 -4.64 -11.51 0.74
C GLN A 46 -5.90 -11.93 -0.02
N ALA A 47 -6.83 -12.63 0.64
CA ALA A 47 -8.09 -13.02 0.04
C ALA A 47 -8.92 -11.78 -0.36
N LEU A 48 -9.02 -10.80 0.53
CA LEU A 48 -9.75 -9.56 0.25
C LEU A 48 -9.10 -8.78 -0.91
N GLN A 49 -7.77 -8.64 -0.92
CA GLN A 49 -7.05 -8.00 -2.02
C GLN A 49 -7.31 -8.70 -3.37
N LEU A 50 -7.26 -10.04 -3.39
CA LEU A 50 -7.50 -10.83 -4.60
C LEU A 50 -8.93 -10.68 -5.12
N GLU A 51 -9.92 -10.68 -4.22
CA GLU A 51 -11.32 -10.47 -4.59
C GLU A 51 -11.53 -9.10 -5.24
N LEU A 52 -10.98 -8.04 -4.65
CA LEU A 52 -11.09 -6.68 -5.18
C LEU A 52 -10.35 -6.53 -6.51
N MET A 53 -9.16 -7.12 -6.64
CA MET A 53 -8.45 -7.17 -7.92
C MET A 53 -9.25 -7.89 -9.01
N ARG A 54 -9.92 -8.99 -8.66
CA ARG A 54 -10.78 -9.74 -9.59
C ARG A 54 -11.96 -8.89 -10.04
N LYS A 55 -12.62 -8.17 -9.12
CA LYS A 55 -13.70 -7.24 -9.45
C LYS A 55 -13.25 -6.14 -10.40
N ALA A 56 -12.15 -5.46 -10.06
CA ALA A 56 -11.57 -4.42 -10.90
C ALA A 56 -11.23 -4.95 -12.31
N ARG A 57 -10.63 -6.15 -12.41
CA ARG A 57 -10.31 -6.78 -13.69
C ARG A 57 -11.54 -7.18 -14.49
N ALA A 58 -12.65 -7.52 -13.83
CA ALA A 58 -13.93 -7.79 -14.45
C ALA A 58 -14.65 -6.50 -14.92
N GLY A 59 -14.09 -5.32 -14.63
CA GLY A 59 -14.73 -4.03 -14.91
C GLY A 59 -15.82 -3.66 -13.89
N GLU A 60 -15.92 -4.38 -12.77
CA GLU A 60 -16.85 -4.07 -11.70
C GLU A 60 -16.32 -2.90 -10.85
N SER A 61 -17.21 -1.99 -10.44
CA SER A 61 -16.89 -0.93 -9.50
C SER A 61 -16.66 -1.51 -8.11
N ILE A 62 -15.55 -1.15 -7.47
CA ILE A 62 -15.33 -1.39 -6.05
C ILE A 62 -16.15 -0.35 -5.27
N SER A 63 -16.94 -0.79 -4.30
CA SER A 63 -17.77 0.09 -3.47
C SER A 63 -16.96 0.69 -2.31
N GLN A 64 -17.42 1.84 -1.80
CA GLN A 64 -16.81 2.49 -0.62
C GLN A 64 -16.76 1.55 0.60
N ALA A 65 -17.78 0.73 0.81
CA ALA A 65 -17.81 -0.23 1.92
C ALA A 65 -16.69 -1.28 1.81
N GLU A 66 -16.35 -1.69 0.60
CA GLU A 66 -15.27 -2.65 0.33
C GLU A 66 -13.89 -2.02 0.50
N GLU A 67 -13.74 -0.75 0.10
CA GLU A 67 -12.52 0.02 0.36
C GLU A 67 -12.29 0.20 1.86
N GLU A 68 -13.34 0.56 2.61
CA GLU A 68 -13.28 0.65 4.07
C GLU A 68 -12.96 -0.70 4.72
N GLN A 69 -13.53 -1.79 4.20
CA GLN A 69 -13.23 -3.13 4.69
C GLN A 69 -11.75 -3.49 4.46
N LEU A 70 -11.20 -3.18 3.28
CA LEU A 70 -9.78 -3.38 2.99
C LEU A 70 -8.90 -2.57 3.94
N GLN A 71 -9.21 -1.29 4.11
CA GLN A 71 -8.46 -0.38 4.97
C GLN A 71 -8.44 -0.87 6.42
N ARG A 72 -9.61 -1.20 6.99
CA ARG A 72 -9.71 -1.71 8.37
C ARG A 72 -8.99 -3.04 8.55
N THR A 73 -9.07 -3.92 7.55
CA THR A 73 -8.36 -5.20 7.57
C THR A 73 -6.85 -4.95 7.59
N PHE A 74 -6.36 -4.07 6.72
CA PHE A 74 -4.94 -3.70 6.66
C PHE A 74 -4.45 -3.12 7.99
N GLU A 75 -5.17 -2.14 8.55
CA GLU A 75 -4.84 -1.54 9.85
C GLU A 75 -4.75 -2.58 10.96
N THR A 76 -5.75 -3.47 11.03
CA THR A 76 -5.79 -4.53 12.04
C THR A 76 -4.59 -5.47 11.93
N VAL A 77 -4.28 -5.94 10.73
CA VAL A 77 -3.18 -6.89 10.55
C VAL A 77 -1.81 -6.23 10.67
N ALA A 78 -1.70 -4.94 10.34
CA ALA A 78 -0.46 -4.18 10.49
C ALA A 78 -0.01 -4.03 11.95
N PHE A 79 -0.90 -4.18 12.94
CA PHE A 79 -0.51 -4.23 14.36
C PHE A 79 0.21 -5.52 14.76
N ASN A 80 0.04 -6.61 13.99
CA ASN A 80 0.74 -7.87 14.27
C ASN A 80 2.18 -7.77 13.74
N PRO A 81 3.21 -7.90 14.59
CA PRO A 81 4.60 -7.71 14.17
C PRO A 81 5.05 -8.72 13.10
N TYR A 82 4.55 -9.96 13.13
CA TYR A 82 4.90 -10.99 12.14
C TYR A 82 4.25 -10.71 10.79
N VAL A 83 3.00 -10.26 10.79
CA VAL A 83 2.34 -9.86 9.53
C VAL A 83 3.02 -8.63 8.95
N ARG A 84 3.32 -7.63 9.79
CA ARG A 84 4.04 -6.43 9.37
C ARG A 84 5.39 -6.76 8.74
N ALA A 85 6.20 -7.60 9.38
CA ALA A 85 7.49 -8.01 8.86
C ALA A 85 7.37 -8.67 7.48
N VAL A 86 6.36 -9.53 7.28
CA VAL A 86 6.10 -10.14 5.96
C VAL A 86 5.70 -9.09 4.93
N LEU A 87 4.82 -8.15 5.26
CA LEU A 87 4.41 -7.09 4.33
C LEU A 87 5.57 -6.17 3.93
N GLU A 88 6.41 -5.77 4.88
CA GLU A 88 7.59 -4.93 4.64
C GLU A 88 8.62 -5.64 3.76
N THR A 89 8.90 -6.92 4.05
CA THR A 89 9.87 -7.70 3.28
C THR A 89 9.33 -8.14 1.91
N ASP A 90 8.03 -8.40 1.77
CA ASP A 90 7.39 -8.63 0.46
C ASP A 90 7.53 -7.38 -0.43
N MET A 91 7.33 -6.18 0.13
CA MET A 91 7.54 -4.92 -0.61
C MET A 91 9.01 -4.74 -1.03
N ALA A 92 9.96 -4.97 -0.12
CA ALA A 92 11.39 -4.86 -0.41
C ALA A 92 11.83 -5.87 -1.49
N LEU A 93 11.38 -7.13 -1.40
CA LEU A 93 11.65 -8.14 -2.41
C LEU A 93 11.03 -7.77 -3.76
N GLY A 94 9.79 -7.27 -3.77
CA GLY A 94 9.13 -6.78 -4.98
C GLY A 94 9.92 -5.66 -5.67
N GLN A 95 10.45 -4.71 -4.90
CA GLN A 95 11.30 -3.64 -5.41
C GLN A 95 12.62 -4.17 -5.99
N LEU A 96 13.26 -5.14 -5.33
CA LEU A 96 14.47 -5.77 -5.85
C LEU A 96 14.20 -6.47 -7.19
N LEU A 97 13.13 -7.25 -7.28
CA LEU A 97 12.75 -7.96 -8.50
C LEU A 97 12.39 -6.99 -9.63
N ALA A 98 11.73 -5.87 -9.32
CA ALA A 98 11.45 -4.82 -10.30
C ALA A 98 12.76 -4.19 -10.83
N GLN A 99 13.74 -3.92 -9.97
CA GLN A 99 15.06 -3.42 -10.39
C GLN A 99 15.80 -4.44 -11.28
N VAL A 100 15.75 -5.72 -10.93
CA VAL A 100 16.33 -6.80 -11.75
C VAL A 100 15.67 -6.85 -13.12
N TYR A 101 14.33 -6.79 -13.18
CA TYR A 101 13.61 -6.76 -14.44
C TYR A 101 13.98 -5.55 -15.29
N GLN A 102 14.08 -4.36 -14.71
CA GLN A 102 14.52 -3.14 -15.39
C GLN A 102 15.94 -3.25 -15.93
N ALA A 103 16.87 -3.83 -15.16
CA ALA A 103 18.23 -4.09 -15.62
C ALA A 103 18.24 -5.04 -16.83
N VAL A 104 17.44 -6.10 -16.82
CA VAL A 104 17.30 -7.01 -17.97
C VAL A 104 16.75 -6.27 -19.21
N LEU A 105 15.73 -5.42 -19.04
CA LEU A 105 15.20 -4.62 -20.16
C LEU A 105 16.24 -3.66 -20.75
N MET A 106 17.03 -3.01 -19.89
CA MET A 106 18.09 -2.10 -20.31
C MET A 106 19.16 -2.84 -21.15
N GLU A 107 19.59 -4.03 -20.71
CA GLU A 107 20.55 -4.85 -21.47
C GLU A 107 19.98 -5.35 -22.81
N LEU A 108 18.66 -5.51 -22.90
CA LEU A 108 17.98 -5.86 -24.15
C LEU A 108 17.78 -4.64 -25.08
N GLY A 109 18.11 -3.42 -24.63
CA GLY A 109 17.85 -2.18 -25.37
C GLY A 109 16.36 -1.84 -25.47
N VAL A 110 15.54 -2.33 -24.53
CA VAL A 110 14.10 -2.09 -24.50
C VAL A 110 13.82 -0.91 -23.56
N GLU A 111 13.96 0.30 -24.09
CA GLU A 111 13.85 1.55 -23.32
C GLU A 111 12.38 1.99 -23.07
N ASP A 112 11.44 1.51 -23.90
CA ASP A 112 10.01 1.90 -23.89
C ASP A 112 9.05 0.74 -23.62
N ALA A 113 9.50 -0.36 -22.98
CA ALA A 113 8.54 -1.34 -22.48
C ALA A 113 7.80 -0.71 -21.29
N GLU A 114 6.66 -0.07 -21.59
CA GLU A 114 5.61 0.37 -20.68
C GLU A 114 5.57 -0.58 -19.47
N ALA A 115 6.25 -0.19 -18.39
CA ALA A 115 6.78 -1.16 -17.42
C ALA A 115 5.64 -1.95 -16.78
N VAL A 116 5.47 -3.22 -17.20
CA VAL A 116 4.38 -4.13 -16.82
C VAL A 116 4.47 -4.60 -15.35
N PHE A 117 5.43 -4.12 -14.57
CA PHE A 117 5.42 -4.33 -13.12
C PHE A 117 4.78 -3.12 -12.45
N PRO A 118 3.81 -3.32 -11.53
CA PRO A 118 3.35 -2.25 -10.66
C PRO A 118 4.55 -1.80 -9.82
N THR A 119 5.29 -0.82 -10.32
CA THR A 119 6.26 -0.10 -9.53
C THR A 119 5.45 0.61 -8.47
N ALA A 120 5.68 0.28 -7.20
CA ALA A 120 5.02 0.89 -6.05
C ALA A 120 5.29 2.41 -5.90
N GLY A 121 5.78 3.08 -6.95
CA GLY A 121 6.04 4.52 -6.99
C GLY A 121 5.71 5.20 -8.31
N LYS A 122 5.12 4.52 -9.31
CA LYS A 122 4.72 5.18 -10.58
C LYS A 122 3.46 4.61 -11.25
N THR A 123 2.60 3.94 -10.51
CA THR A 123 1.17 4.09 -10.82
C THR A 123 0.79 5.48 -10.32
N ALA A 124 0.60 6.43 -11.23
CA ALA A 124 -0.37 7.47 -10.95
C ALA A 124 -1.61 6.73 -10.43
N ALA A 125 -1.97 6.98 -9.17
CA ALA A 125 -3.32 6.64 -8.73
C ALA A 125 -4.24 7.10 -9.87
N PRO A 126 -5.18 6.26 -10.37
CA PRO A 126 -6.14 6.72 -11.36
C PRO A 126 -6.66 8.04 -10.84
N ALA A 127 -6.50 9.13 -11.62
CA ALA A 127 -6.87 10.48 -11.22
C ALA A 127 -8.24 10.48 -10.54
N PRO A 128 -8.56 11.47 -9.69
CA PRO A 128 -9.91 11.67 -9.18
C PRO A 128 -10.92 11.52 -10.28
N GLY A 129 -11.50 10.33 -10.43
CA GLY A 129 -12.89 10.24 -10.80
C GLY A 129 -13.60 11.24 -9.88
N PRO A 130 -14.55 12.04 -10.35
CA PRO A 130 -14.99 13.29 -9.71
C PRO A 130 -15.62 13.15 -8.30
N GLY A 131 -15.35 12.06 -7.57
CA GLY A 131 -15.57 11.85 -6.15
C GLY A 131 -14.34 11.48 -5.29
N TRP A 132 -13.10 11.36 -5.80
CA TRP A 132 -11.91 11.20 -4.92
C TRP A 132 -11.11 12.50 -4.75
N ALA A 133 -11.66 13.43 -3.99
CA ALA A 133 -10.78 14.19 -3.11
C ALA A 133 -10.84 13.49 -1.76
N PRO A 134 -9.73 13.25 -1.05
CA PRO A 134 -9.85 13.09 0.39
C PRO A 134 -10.62 14.33 0.85
N ALA A 135 -11.70 14.16 1.62
CA ALA A 135 -12.29 15.28 2.32
C ALA A 135 -11.15 15.91 3.13
N GLN A 136 -10.60 17.02 2.64
CA GLN A 136 -9.89 17.95 3.48
C GLN A 136 -10.98 18.36 4.47
N GLY A 137 -10.97 17.74 5.65
CA GLY A 137 -11.58 18.37 6.80
C GLY A 137 -11.11 19.82 6.78
N PRO A 138 -12.00 20.80 6.97
CA PRO A 138 -11.64 22.19 6.78
C PRO A 138 -10.33 22.44 7.53
N GLY A 139 -9.29 22.83 6.79
CA GLY A 139 -8.04 23.28 7.40
C GLY A 139 -8.37 24.35 8.45
N PRO A 140 -7.48 24.58 9.43
CA PRO A 140 -7.73 25.63 10.42
C PRO A 140 -8.08 26.91 9.68
N GLN A 141 -9.34 27.34 9.80
CA GLN A 141 -9.77 28.64 9.33
C GLN A 141 -8.81 29.63 9.99
N ALA A 142 -8.15 30.46 9.20
CA ALA A 142 -7.52 31.65 9.71
C ALA A 142 -8.56 32.33 10.60
N ALA A 143 -8.19 32.55 11.87
CA ALA A 143 -9.06 33.19 12.83
C ALA A 143 -9.61 34.48 12.18
N PRO A 144 -10.94 34.71 12.21
CA PRO A 144 -11.45 36.01 11.82
C PRO A 144 -10.79 37.07 12.69
N ASP A 145 -10.45 38.22 12.10
CA ASP A 145 -9.94 39.37 12.85
C ASP A 145 -10.80 39.61 14.09
N PRO A 146 -10.20 39.90 15.26
CA PRO A 146 -10.97 40.10 16.48
C PRO A 146 -11.94 41.26 16.27
N GLU A 147 -13.25 40.96 16.29
CA GLU A 147 -14.28 41.98 16.38
C GLU A 147 -13.99 42.87 17.60
N PRO A 148 -14.10 44.21 17.47
CA PRO A 148 -13.93 45.10 18.61
C PRO A 148 -14.98 44.77 19.69
N PRO A 149 -14.62 44.83 20.99
CA PRO A 149 -15.44 44.29 22.06
C PRO A 149 -16.83 44.95 22.09
N ARG A 150 -17.85 44.14 21.81
CA ARG A 150 -19.25 44.54 21.99
C ARG A 150 -19.49 44.76 23.48
N LYS A 151 -19.75 46.01 23.88
CA LYS A 151 -20.12 46.36 25.26
C LYS A 151 -21.36 45.57 25.66
N SER A 152 -21.19 44.54 26.47
CA SER A 152 -22.27 43.77 27.07
C SER A 152 -23.08 44.69 27.98
N ARG A 153 -24.25 45.13 27.50
CA ARG A 153 -25.29 45.68 28.37
C ARG A 153 -25.85 44.50 29.17
N LEU A 154 -25.34 44.34 30.39
CA LEU A 154 -25.93 43.50 31.42
C LEU A 154 -27.39 43.94 31.60
N TRP A 155 -28.30 43.10 31.14
CA TRP A 155 -29.71 43.20 31.47
C TRP A 155 -29.89 42.68 32.89
N VAL A 156 -30.29 43.54 33.82
CA VAL A 156 -30.69 43.15 35.18
C VAL A 156 -32.22 43.24 35.24
N PRO A 157 -32.96 42.13 35.38
CA PRO A 157 -34.40 42.21 35.61
C PRO A 157 -34.69 42.49 37.09
N GLY A 158 -35.40 43.59 37.36
CA GLY A 158 -36.14 43.81 38.59
C GLY A 158 -35.40 44.57 39.71
N GLN A 159 -35.66 45.87 39.83
CA GLN A 159 -35.72 46.63 41.09
C GLN A 159 -36.73 47.80 40.89
N PRO A 160 -37.39 48.25 41.98
CA PRO A 160 -38.84 48.49 42.08
C PRO A 160 -39.38 49.73 41.36
#